data_AF-A0A7Y7DA58-F1
#
_entry.id   AF-A0A7Y7DA58-F1
#
_cell.length_a   1.000
_cell.length_b   1.000
_cell.length_c   1.000
_cell.angle_alpha   90.00
_cell.angle_beta   90.00
_cell.angle_gamma   90.00
#
_symmetry.space_group_name_H-M   'P 1'
#
loop_
_entity.id
_entity.type
_entity.pdbx_description
1 polymer ?
#
loop_
_entity_poly.entity_id
_entity_poly.type
_entity_poly.pdbx_seq_one_letter_code
_entity_poly.pdbx_strand_id
1 'polypeptide(L)' 'MSKQPAYRFKIGLITATIWNNDGFYSVDLTRAYKTQEGDWRNTSAFGHNDLLNLSKCAERSESWIAKQLAANS' A
#
# COMPACT_ATOMS: atom_id res chain seq x y z
N MET A 1 -17.87 -6.38 9.91
CA MET A 1 -16.60 -7.12 10.08
C MET A 1 -15.50 -6.27 9.47
N SER A 2 -14.43 -5.94 10.19
CA SER A 2 -13.35 -5.17 9.57
C SER A 2 -12.73 -6.05 8.50
N LYS A 3 -12.85 -5.68 7.21
CA LYS A 3 -12.05 -6.31 6.17
C LYS A 3 -10.60 -6.18 6.64
N GLN A 4 -9.89 -7.28 6.82
CA GLN A 4 -8.45 -7.22 7.01
C GLN A 4 -7.82 -7.05 5.63
N PRO A 5 -6.73 -6.27 5.51
CA PRO A 5 -6.05 -6.18 4.24
C PRO A 5 -5.49 -7.54 3.86
N ALA A 6 -5.56 -7.85 2.57
CA ALA A 6 -5.07 -9.09 2.00
C ALA A 6 -3.53 -9.17 2.09
N TYR A 7 -2.85 -8.03 1.89
CA TYR A 7 -1.40 -7.93 2.04
C TYR A 7 -0.94 -6.49 2.25
N ARG A 8 0.28 -6.30 2.76
CA ARG A 8 0.91 -4.97 2.86
C ARG A 8 2.37 -5.02 2.43
N PHE A 9 2.78 -4.05 1.61
CA PHE A 9 4.19 -3.76 1.34
C PHE A 9 4.59 -2.45 2.01
N LYS A 10 5.83 -2.38 2.51
CA LYS A 10 6.39 -1.14 3.07
C LYS A 10 7.81 -0.93 2.57
N ILE A 11 8.10 0.28 2.11
CA ILE A 11 9.44 0.75 1.74
C ILE A 11 9.63 2.14 2.33
N GLY A 12 10.54 2.26 3.30
CA GLY A 12 10.71 3.50 4.05
C GLY A 12 9.41 3.94 4.72
N LEU A 13 8.96 5.16 4.42
CA LEU A 13 7.71 5.73 4.92
C LEU A 13 6.48 5.35 4.10
N ILE A 14 6.64 4.71 2.93
CA ILE A 14 5.53 4.36 2.05
C ILE A 14 5.01 2.98 2.36
N THR A 15 3.70 2.86 2.56
CA THR A 15 2.99 1.60 2.73
C THR A 15 1.95 1.45 1.64
N ALA A 16 1.99 0.35 0.89
CA ALA A 16 0.88 -0.11 0.06
C ALA A 16 0.07 -1.14 0.85
N THR A 17 -1.24 -0.89 0.98
CA THR A 17 -2.19 -1.81 1.60
C THR A 17 -3.10 -2.36 0.52
N ILE A 18 -3.08 -3.68 0.34
CA ILE A 18 -3.89 -4.36 -0.66
C ILE A 18 -5.15 -4.91 0.01
N TRP A 19 -6.30 -4.65 -0.58
CA TRP A 19 -7.60 -5.14 -0.13
C TRP A 19 -8.16 -6.13 -1.14
N ASN A 20 -8.75 -7.22 -0.64
CA ASN A 20 -9.58 -8.10 -1.45
C ASN A 20 -11.05 -7.68 -1.26
N ASN A 21 -11.69 -7.27 -2.36
CA ASN A 21 -13.06 -6.77 -2.37
C ASN A 21 -14.02 -7.76 -3.03
N ASP A 22 -13.82 -9.06 -2.78
CA ASP A 22 -14.73 -10.14 -3.20
C ASP A 22 -14.95 -10.14 -4.73
N GLY A 23 -13.85 -10.18 -5.49
CA GLY A 23 -13.88 -10.24 -6.96
C GLY A 23 -12.90 -9.29 -7.64
N PHE A 24 -12.35 -8.33 -6.90
CA PHE A 24 -11.27 -7.46 -7.37
C PHE A 24 -10.37 -7.03 -6.21
N TYR A 25 -9.16 -6.56 -6.54
CA TYR A 25 -8.23 -6.01 -5.57
C TYR A 25 -8.14 -4.49 -5.69
N SER A 26 -8.02 -3.80 -4.57
CA SER A 26 -7.65 -2.37 -4.53
C SER A 26 -6.36 -2.18 -3.74
N VAL A 27 -5.67 -1.06 -3.97
CA VAL A 27 -4.42 -0.72 -3.30
C VAL A 27 -4.49 0.70 -2.75
N ASP A 28 -4.32 0.86 -1.43
CA ASP A 28 -4.14 2.14 -0.77
C ASP A 28 -2.65 2.40 -0.53
N LEU A 29 -2.12 3.43 -1.18
CA LEU A 29 -0.76 3.94 -0.95
C LEU A 29 -0.81 5.09 0.05
N THR A 30 0.00 4.97 1.10
CA THR A 30 0.09 5.99 2.15
C THR A 30 1.54 6.26 2.50
N ARG A 31 1.80 7.49 2.95
CA ARG A 31 3.07 7.90 3.53
C ARG A 31 2.90 8.17 5.02
N ALA A 32 3.70 7.52 5.85
CA ALA A 32 3.79 7.82 7.26
C ALA A 32 4.61 9.10 7.50
N TYR A 33 4.16 9.95 8.41
CA TYR A 33 4.90 11.12 8.88
C TYR A 33 4.68 11.32 10.38
N LYS A 34 5.63 11.99 11.04
CA LYS A 34 5.53 12.33 12.45
C LYS A 34 5.01 13.77 12.60
N THR A 35 3.98 13.98 13.42
CA THR A 35 3.46 15.31 13.74
C THR A 35 4.39 16.05 14.68
N GLN A 36 4.14 17.35 14.88
CA GLN A 36 4.88 18.16 15.86
C GLN A 36 4.70 17.65 17.30
N GLU A 37 3.53 17.09 17.60
CA GLU A 37 3.21 16.45 18.90
C GLU A 37 3.92 15.11 19.10
N GLY A 38 4.57 14.58 18.05
CA GLY A 38 5.31 13.33 18.09
C GLY A 38 4.52 12.10 17.65
N ASP A 39 3.25 12.27 17.27
CA ASP A 39 2.39 11.18 16.81
C ASP A 39 2.70 10.79 15.37
N TRP A 40 2.53 9.50 15.06
CA TRP A 40 2.61 9.02 13.68
C TRP A 40 1.23 9.10 13.01
N ARG A 41 1.20 9.70 11.81
CA ARG A 41 0.00 9.77 10.97
C ARG A 41 0.33 9.36 9.54
N ASN A 42 -0.71 9.08 8.76
CA ASN A 42 -0.60 8.73 7.35
C ASN A 42 -1.19 9.86 6.48
N THR A 43 -0.65 10.02 5.27
CA THR A 43 -1.16 10.94 4.25
C THR A 43 -1.09 10.30 2.86
N SER A 44 -1.90 10.79 1.93
CA SER A 44 -1.82 10.50 0.49
C SER A 44 -1.07 11.58 -0.30
N ALA A 45 -0.42 12.54 0.40
CA ALA A 45 0.47 13.51 -0.21
C ALA A 45 1.92 12.99 -0.19
N PHE A 46 2.56 13.01 -1.37
CA PHE A 46 3.90 12.48 -1.59
C PHE A 46 4.84 13.59 -2.07
N GLY A 47 6.01 13.69 -1.45
CA GLY A 47 7.10 14.54 -1.94
C GLY A 47 7.94 13.84 -3.00
N HIS A 48 8.87 14.57 -3.61
CA HIS A 48 9.76 14.01 -4.65
C HIS A 48 10.50 12.75 -4.18
N ASN A 49 11.05 12.76 -2.96
CA ASN A 49 11.81 11.64 -2.39
C ASN A 49 10.95 10.40 -2.08
N ASP A 50 9.62 10.55 -2.08
CA ASP A 50 8.69 9.46 -1.83
C ASP A 50 8.38 8.68 -3.12
N LEU A 51 8.56 9.30 -4.29
CA LEU A 51 8.05 8.78 -5.57
C LEU A 51 8.67 7.45 -5.98
N LEU A 52 9.98 7.26 -5.77
CA LEU A 52 10.63 5.98 -6.09
C LEU A 52 10.11 4.85 -5.21
N ASN A 53 9.96 5.11 -3.90
CA ASN A 53 9.42 4.12 -2.96
C ASN A 53 7.94 3.83 -3.26
N LEU A 54 7.16 4.85 -3.62
CA LEU A 54 5.78 4.71 -4.05
C LEU A 54 5.66 3.85 -5.30
N SER A 55 6.47 4.13 -6.34
CA SER A 55 6.51 3.33 -7.56
C SER A 55 6.84 1.87 -7.27
N LYS A 56 7.85 1.60 -6.42
CA LYS A 56 8.21 0.22 -6.06
C LYS A 56 7.18 -0.48 -5.20
N CYS A 57 6.47 0.24 -4.32
CA CYS A 57 5.33 -0.31 -3.60
C CYS A 57 4.16 -0.65 -4.55
N ALA A 58 3.88 0.20 -5.54
CA ALA A 58 2.85 -0.04 -6.56
C ALA A 58 3.20 -1.27 -7.42
N GLU A 59 4.43 -1.35 -7.94
CA GLU A 59 4.93 -2.48 -8.73
C GLU A 59 4.82 -3.80 -7.96
N ARG A 60 5.27 -3.84 -6.70
CA ARG A 60 5.13 -5.04 -5.85
C ARG A 60 3.69 -5.43 -5.60
N SER A 61 2.80 -4.45 -5.46
CA SER A 61 1.37 -4.70 -5.26
C SER A 61 0.73 -5.32 -6.49
N GLU A 62 1.01 -4.77 -7.67
CA GLU A 62 0.59 -5.33 -8.96
C GLU A 62 1.07 -6.78 -9.08
N SER A 63 2.37 -7.02 -8.88
CA SER A 63 2.93 -8.36 -9.06
C SER A 63 2.38 -9.38 -8.07
N TRP A 64 2.02 -8.94 -6.86
CA TRP A 64 1.35 -9.79 -5.89
C TRP A 64 -0.10 -10.10 -6.32
N ILE A 65 -0.86 -9.10 -6.76
CA ILE A 65 -2.24 -9.26 -7.26
C ILE A 65 -2.27 -10.21 -8.46
N ALA A 66 -1.37 -10.02 -9.43
CA ALA A 66 -1.26 -10.88 -10.61
C ALA A 66 -1.07 -12.36 -10.22
N LYS A 67 -0.23 -12.64 -9.22
CA LYS A 67 -0.04 -13.99 -8.68
C LYS A 67 -1.29 -14.55 -8.01
N GLN A 68 -2.04 -13.72 -7.26
CA GLN A 68 -3.28 -14.18 -6.65
C GLN A 68 -4.36 -14.50 -7.70
N LEU A 69 -4.45 -13.68 -8.76
CA LEU A 69 -5.39 -13.91 -9.84
C LEU A 69 -5.06 -15.18 -10.62
N ALA A 70 -3.78 -15.42 -10.93
CA ALA A 70 -3.34 -16.63 -11.61
C ALA A 70 -3.49 -17.91 -10.75
N ALA A 71 -3.47 -17.79 -9.41
CA ALA A 71 -3.70 -18.93 -8.52
C ALA A 71 -5.20 -19.27 -8.35
N ASN A 72 -6.08 -18.30 -8.59
CA ASN A 72 -7.53 -18.45 -8.45
C ASN A 72 -8.27 -18.65 -9.78
N SER A 73 -7.54 -18.70 -10.89
CA SER A 73 -8.05 -18.96 -12.25
C SER A 73 -8.13 -20.44 -12.59
#